data_AF-A0A7C7UXZ7-F1
#
_entry.id   AF-A0A7C7UXZ7-F1
#
_cell.length_a   1.000
_cell.length_b   1.000
_cell.length_c   1.000
_cell.angle_alpha   90.00
_cell.angle_beta   90.00
_cell.angle_gamma   90.00
#
_symmetry.space_group_name_H-M   'P 1'
#
loop_
_entity.id
_entity.type
_entity.pdbx_description
1 polymer ?
#
loop_
_entity_poly.entity_id
_entity_poly.type
_entity_poly.pdbx_seq_one_letter_code
_entity_poly.pdbx_strand_id
1 'polypeptide(L)'
;MKKALPVIKNLGLLLAVILLTVTPASAQEPDQDFTILLKSRQFVPAPGMDKAVAAQLSASSTGRSHVLIQFDHIPTAGEREALEGAGVKLLAYVPHNAWFASVPATVSLSDKALASARWLGSILPQDKLRAGLWEGQVGPWAVNADGSVSLDVLFFADVPLNEARQIIVAHGGHIEGELPEFHRLRVRAPGQAIATLAGEDGVQWVAEVPPPKVPLNDGSRARTNVDNVQAAPYNLSGSGVDLGIWDEGKVDAHVDFCGRLTVVDSVSTSYHATHVAGTMAGDGANSAAQGGSPYQWKGMAPGADIISYDWYDNISEHNGAINTYGIELSQNSWSLWIDENLFNNCSLYGDYDFYAPDYDQIVTGLYGKRIVVAFAAGNERNDCDCGMSCTSPYINYGNIPPPGTAKNVITLGATNSNDDSMTYFSSWGPVDDGRIKPDVVAPGCESGGGIKSTFPGNTYGTYCGTSMAAPAVSGISGLLIQQYRSIYGGADPWPSTVKALLIHTAVDLDDATSYYNPGPDYASGYGRVDAQAAADVLRARDLRQDSVSNGATDTYTITVPAGAASVKVTLVWDDPAGAVNANPAPVNDLDLTLVEPYGFTTHLPWVLDPANPS
;
A
#
# COMPACT_ATOMS: atom_id res chain seq x y z
N MET A 1 -67.74 -50.90 -14.35
CA MET A 1 -69.20 -50.86 -14.61
C MET A 1 -69.64 -49.41 -14.53
N LYS A 2 -69.90 -48.76 -15.67
CA LYS A 2 -71.24 -48.37 -16.20
C LYS A 2 -71.91 -47.27 -15.35
N LYS A 3 -71.91 -46.00 -15.83
CA LYS A 3 -73.00 -45.29 -16.57
C LYS A 3 -74.11 -44.79 -15.62
N ALA A 4 -74.71 -43.59 -15.68
CA ALA A 4 -74.91 -42.63 -16.77
C ALA A 4 -75.35 -41.20 -16.29
N LEU A 5 -75.08 -40.24 -17.19
CA LEU A 5 -75.66 -38.91 -17.53
C LEU A 5 -77.20 -38.79 -17.54
N PRO A 6 -77.86 -37.58 -17.58
CA PRO A 6 -77.91 -36.68 -18.78
C PRO A 6 -78.07 -35.13 -18.53
N VAL A 7 -77.50 -34.19 -19.33
CA VAL A 7 -77.88 -33.55 -20.63
C VAL A 7 -78.39 -32.08 -20.49
N ILE A 8 -77.56 -31.07 -20.84
CA ILE A 8 -77.57 -30.11 -22.01
C ILE A 8 -78.36 -28.78 -21.85
N LYS A 9 -77.67 -27.62 -21.98
CA LYS A 9 -77.80 -26.61 -23.08
C LYS A 9 -76.80 -25.43 -22.98
N ASN A 10 -75.89 -25.38 -23.96
CA ASN A 10 -75.28 -24.25 -24.71
C ASN A 10 -75.27 -22.80 -24.15
N LEU A 11 -74.13 -22.08 -24.23
CA LEU A 11 -73.66 -21.25 -25.37
C LEU A 11 -72.41 -20.42 -24.92
N GLY A 12 -71.39 -20.24 -25.79
CA GLY A 12 -70.39 -19.18 -25.61
C GLY A 12 -68.95 -19.56 -25.99
N LEU A 13 -68.58 -19.26 -27.23
CA LEU A 13 -67.26 -19.46 -27.85
C LEU A 13 -66.29 -18.34 -27.42
N LEU A 14 -65.05 -18.65 -26.99
CA LEU A 14 -63.90 -17.76 -27.18
C LEU A 14 -62.59 -18.55 -27.24
N LEU A 15 -61.93 -18.49 -28.39
CA LEU A 15 -60.62 -19.07 -28.66
C LEU A 15 -59.55 -18.08 -28.17
N ALA A 16 -58.76 -18.43 -27.15
CA ALA A 16 -57.63 -17.62 -26.71
C ALA A 16 -56.34 -18.15 -27.34
N VAL A 17 -55.77 -17.35 -28.24
CA VAL A 17 -54.41 -17.51 -28.80
C VAL A 17 -53.41 -17.09 -27.73
N ILE A 18 -52.50 -17.99 -27.35
CA ILE A 18 -51.39 -17.69 -26.45
C ILE A 18 -50.30 -17.00 -27.28
N LEU A 19 -50.16 -15.68 -27.10
CA LEU A 19 -49.04 -14.88 -27.60
C LEU A 19 -47.89 -14.97 -26.58
N LEU A 20 -46.73 -15.50 -27.00
CA LEU A 20 -45.46 -15.28 -26.30
C LEU A 20 -45.05 -13.81 -26.46
N THR A 21 -45.07 -13.05 -25.37
CA THR A 21 -44.45 -11.72 -25.32
C THR A 21 -43.00 -11.86 -24.87
N VAL A 22 -42.06 -11.66 -25.79
CA VAL A 22 -40.67 -11.35 -25.47
C VAL A 22 -40.64 -9.90 -24.97
N THR A 23 -40.34 -9.70 -23.69
CA THR A 23 -40.01 -8.36 -23.17
C THR A 23 -38.61 -7.99 -23.62
N PRO A 24 -38.39 -6.87 -24.32
CA PRO A 24 -37.04 -6.35 -24.49
C PRO A 24 -36.50 -5.96 -23.12
N ALA A 25 -35.32 -6.48 -22.78
CA ALA A 25 -34.56 -5.97 -21.65
C ALA A 25 -34.20 -4.52 -21.97
N SER A 26 -34.75 -3.58 -21.19
CA SER A 26 -34.25 -2.21 -21.15
C SER A 26 -32.89 -2.26 -20.46
N ALA A 27 -31.81 -2.02 -21.19
CA ALA A 27 -30.59 -1.53 -20.56
C ALA A 27 -30.95 -0.19 -19.92
N GLN A 28 -30.88 -0.10 -18.60
CA GLN A 28 -30.94 1.16 -17.88
C GLN A 28 -29.62 1.87 -18.21
N GLU A 29 -29.65 2.94 -19.00
CA GLU A 29 -28.49 3.84 -19.04
C GLU A 29 -28.17 4.23 -17.59
N PRO A 30 -26.89 4.21 -17.16
CA PRO A 30 -26.56 4.67 -15.83
C PRO A 30 -27.07 6.10 -15.70
N ASP A 31 -27.97 6.35 -14.75
CA ASP A 31 -28.42 7.70 -14.41
C ASP A 31 -27.16 8.57 -14.30
N GLN A 32 -27.01 9.58 -15.16
CA GLN A 32 -25.86 10.46 -15.10
C GLN A 32 -25.86 11.14 -13.73
N ASP A 33 -24.88 10.78 -12.89
CA ASP A 33 -24.72 11.39 -11.58
C ASP A 33 -24.24 12.83 -11.77
N PHE A 34 -25.08 13.79 -11.41
CA PHE A 34 -24.79 15.23 -11.45
C PHE A 34 -24.44 15.79 -10.07
N THR A 35 -24.09 14.95 -9.10
CA THR A 35 -23.71 15.41 -7.76
C THR A 35 -22.39 16.18 -7.82
N ILE A 36 -22.39 17.44 -7.37
CA ILE A 36 -21.17 18.21 -7.15
C ILE A 36 -20.54 17.73 -5.84
N LEU A 37 -19.30 17.24 -5.91
CA LEU A 37 -18.55 16.71 -4.78
C LEU A 37 -17.42 17.66 -4.40
N LEU A 38 -17.60 18.41 -3.31
CA LEU A 38 -16.58 19.26 -2.70
C LEU A 38 -16.27 18.75 -1.29
N LYS A 39 -15.07 19.04 -0.78
CA LYS A 39 -14.68 18.64 0.60
C LYS A 39 -15.61 19.20 1.67
N SER A 40 -16.27 20.31 1.40
CA SER A 40 -17.18 21.04 2.30
C SER A 40 -18.65 20.61 2.20
N ARG A 41 -19.09 20.11 1.03
CA ARG A 41 -20.51 19.82 0.75
C ARG A 41 -20.70 18.96 -0.49
N GLN A 42 -21.83 18.27 -0.52
CA GLN A 42 -22.31 17.53 -1.68
C GLN A 42 -23.74 17.95 -2.00
N PHE A 43 -24.05 18.18 -3.29
CA PHE A 43 -25.39 18.57 -3.72
C PHE A 43 -25.58 18.34 -5.22
N VAL A 44 -26.82 18.14 -5.65
CA VAL A 44 -27.18 18.07 -7.07
C VAL A 44 -27.78 19.41 -7.50
N PRO A 45 -27.11 20.19 -8.35
CA PRO A 45 -27.65 21.47 -8.81
C PRO A 45 -28.78 21.27 -9.83
N ALA A 46 -29.77 22.15 -9.80
CA ALA A 46 -30.74 22.26 -10.89
C ALA A 46 -30.06 22.94 -12.10
N PRO A 47 -30.39 22.56 -13.35
CA PRO A 47 -29.83 23.23 -14.52
C PRO A 47 -30.11 24.73 -14.52
N GLY A 48 -29.15 25.52 -14.99
CA GLY A 48 -29.22 26.98 -15.02
C GLY A 48 -28.10 27.67 -14.24
N MET A 49 -28.23 28.99 -14.08
CA MET A 49 -27.25 29.81 -13.37
C MET A 49 -27.81 30.21 -12.01
N ASP A 50 -27.05 29.95 -10.94
CA ASP A 50 -27.42 30.36 -9.60
C ASP A 50 -27.51 31.90 -9.51
N LYS A 51 -28.50 32.41 -8.76
CA LYS A 51 -28.68 33.86 -8.54
C LYS A 51 -27.44 34.52 -7.93
N ALA A 52 -26.73 33.79 -7.07
CA ALA A 52 -25.50 34.26 -6.45
C ALA A 52 -24.37 34.48 -7.47
N VAL A 53 -24.27 33.62 -8.48
CA VAL A 53 -23.30 33.77 -9.59
C VAL A 53 -23.66 34.98 -10.44
N ALA A 54 -24.92 35.16 -10.81
CA ALA A 54 -25.34 36.33 -11.58
C ALA A 54 -25.00 37.65 -10.86
N ALA A 55 -25.14 37.68 -9.53
CA ALA A 55 -24.75 38.82 -8.71
C ALA A 55 -23.21 38.98 -8.65
N GLN A 56 -22.45 37.90 -8.48
CA GLN A 56 -20.98 37.89 -8.48
C GLN A 56 -20.43 38.44 -9.80
N LEU A 57 -20.94 37.96 -10.94
CA LEU A 57 -20.53 38.41 -12.28
C LEU A 57 -20.81 39.90 -12.49
N SER A 58 -21.98 40.37 -12.05
CA SER A 58 -22.37 41.79 -12.15
C SER A 58 -21.52 42.71 -11.27
N ALA A 59 -20.95 42.18 -10.18
CA ALA A 59 -20.12 42.91 -9.22
C ALA A 59 -18.60 42.79 -9.50
N SER A 60 -18.19 42.01 -10.51
CA SER A 60 -16.77 41.79 -10.81
C SER A 60 -16.05 43.09 -11.24
N SER A 61 -15.00 43.45 -10.51
CA SER A 61 -14.12 44.59 -10.81
C SER A 61 -13.05 44.28 -11.86
N THR A 62 -12.74 43.00 -12.06
CA THR A 62 -11.73 42.51 -13.02
C THR A 62 -12.34 42.15 -14.39
N GLY A 63 -13.67 42.18 -14.49
CA GLY A 63 -14.42 41.74 -15.68
C GLY A 63 -14.50 40.21 -15.83
N ARG A 64 -14.00 39.47 -14.84
CA ARG A 64 -14.02 38.00 -14.77
C ARG A 64 -14.32 37.51 -13.36
N SER A 65 -14.78 36.28 -13.21
CA SER A 65 -15.02 35.66 -11.90
C SER A 65 -14.75 34.17 -11.94
N HIS A 66 -14.40 33.62 -10.78
CA HIS A 66 -14.22 32.19 -10.58
C HIS A 66 -15.53 31.54 -10.12
N VAL A 67 -15.98 30.52 -10.85
CA VAL A 67 -17.25 29.82 -10.63
C VAL A 67 -17.07 28.31 -10.72
N LEU A 68 -18.06 27.57 -10.26
CA LEU A 68 -18.24 26.17 -10.64
C LEU A 68 -19.07 26.11 -11.92
N ILE A 69 -18.67 25.29 -12.87
CA ILE A 69 -19.43 24.97 -14.08
C ILE A 69 -19.57 23.45 -14.19
N GLN A 70 -20.77 22.95 -14.43
CA GLN A 70 -21.05 21.54 -14.68
C GLN A 70 -21.59 21.36 -16.09
N PHE A 71 -21.19 20.28 -16.75
CA PHE A 71 -21.59 19.93 -18.11
C PHE A 71 -22.40 18.63 -18.14
N ASP A 72 -23.23 18.46 -19.16
CA ASP A 72 -23.99 17.22 -19.40
C ASP A 72 -23.06 16.04 -19.75
N HIS A 73 -21.88 16.33 -20.31
CA HIS A 73 -20.80 15.39 -20.59
C HIS A 73 -19.44 16.09 -20.46
N ILE A 74 -18.35 15.32 -20.39
CA ILE A 74 -17.00 15.89 -20.42
C ILE A 74 -16.82 16.65 -21.75
N PRO A 75 -16.55 17.97 -21.74
CA PRO A 75 -16.41 18.74 -22.97
C PRO A 75 -15.35 18.15 -23.90
N THR A 76 -15.74 17.92 -25.16
CA THR A 76 -14.86 17.48 -26.24
C THR A 76 -13.82 18.54 -26.57
N ALA A 77 -12.79 18.18 -27.35
CA ALA A 77 -11.74 19.13 -27.76
C ALA A 77 -12.33 20.38 -28.46
N GLY A 78 -13.28 20.20 -29.38
CA GLY A 78 -13.93 21.31 -30.07
C GLY A 78 -14.81 22.17 -29.16
N GLU A 79 -15.47 21.57 -28.16
CA GLU A 79 -16.21 22.33 -27.14
C GLU A 79 -15.28 23.12 -26.23
N ARG A 80 -14.11 22.56 -25.86
CA ARG A 80 -13.08 23.28 -25.09
C ARG A 80 -12.53 24.49 -25.86
N GLU A 81 -12.24 24.34 -27.13
CA GLU A 81 -11.84 25.46 -27.99
C GLU A 81 -12.94 26.54 -28.09
N ALA A 82 -14.20 26.14 -28.19
CA ALA A 82 -15.33 27.07 -28.22
C ALA A 82 -15.48 27.82 -26.88
N LEU A 83 -15.34 27.12 -25.75
CA LEU A 83 -15.35 27.72 -24.41
C LEU A 83 -14.22 28.75 -24.27
N GLU A 84 -13.00 28.41 -24.67
CA GLU A 84 -11.87 29.33 -24.66
C GLU A 84 -12.11 30.55 -25.57
N GLY A 85 -12.67 30.33 -26.76
CA GLY A 85 -13.05 31.40 -27.68
C GLY A 85 -14.12 32.34 -27.12
N ALA A 86 -15.01 31.84 -26.26
CA ALA A 86 -15.98 32.63 -25.49
C ALA A 86 -15.38 33.24 -24.21
N GLY A 87 -14.08 33.03 -23.96
CA GLY A 87 -13.37 33.53 -22.79
C GLY A 87 -13.62 32.73 -21.51
N VAL A 88 -14.21 31.54 -21.59
CA VAL A 88 -14.36 30.61 -20.46
C VAL A 88 -13.13 29.72 -20.37
N LYS A 89 -12.44 29.76 -19.24
CA LYS A 89 -11.26 28.92 -18.98
C LYS A 89 -11.61 27.87 -17.94
N LEU A 90 -11.48 26.59 -18.29
CA LEU A 90 -11.57 25.50 -17.34
C LEU A 90 -10.23 25.38 -16.60
N LEU A 91 -10.23 25.49 -15.27
CA LEU A 91 -9.02 25.60 -14.47
C LEU A 91 -8.68 24.30 -13.73
N ALA A 92 -9.63 23.77 -12.95
CA ALA A 92 -9.42 22.56 -12.16
C ALA A 92 -10.68 21.70 -12.17
N TYR A 93 -10.51 20.39 -12.37
CA TYR A 93 -11.62 19.44 -12.44
C TYR A 93 -12.22 19.17 -11.05
N VAL A 94 -13.54 19.02 -11.02
CA VAL A 94 -14.35 18.53 -9.91
C VAL A 94 -15.15 17.34 -10.45
N PRO A 95 -15.28 16.21 -9.72
CA PRO A 95 -15.99 15.03 -10.22
C PRO A 95 -17.37 15.33 -10.80
N HIS A 96 -17.85 14.41 -11.65
CA HIS A 96 -19.16 14.49 -12.31
C HIS A 96 -19.30 15.67 -13.27
N ASN A 97 -18.35 15.75 -14.21
CA ASN A 97 -18.33 16.73 -15.30
C ASN A 97 -18.36 18.18 -14.81
N ALA A 98 -17.75 18.47 -13.66
CA ALA A 98 -17.69 19.82 -13.11
C ALA A 98 -16.26 20.38 -13.12
N TRP A 99 -16.14 21.70 -13.15
CA TRP A 99 -14.85 22.39 -13.11
C TRP A 99 -14.97 23.67 -12.30
N PHE A 100 -13.90 24.01 -11.58
CA PHE A 100 -13.61 25.41 -11.32
C PHE A 100 -13.23 26.08 -12.64
N ALA A 101 -13.88 27.19 -12.95
CA ALA A 101 -13.68 27.92 -14.19
C ALA A 101 -13.61 29.41 -13.96
N SER A 102 -12.81 30.09 -14.78
CA SER A 102 -12.78 31.54 -14.89
C SER A 102 -13.65 31.94 -16.06
N VAL A 103 -14.67 32.75 -15.80
CA VAL A 103 -15.67 33.16 -16.79
C VAL A 103 -15.71 34.69 -16.93
N PRO A 104 -16.01 35.25 -18.11
CA PRO A 104 -16.21 36.68 -18.26
C PRO A 104 -17.51 37.11 -17.55
N ALA A 105 -17.55 38.35 -17.06
CA ALA A 105 -18.74 38.92 -16.39
C ALA A 105 -20.01 38.90 -17.27
N THR A 106 -19.84 38.79 -18.59
CA THR A 106 -20.91 38.76 -19.59
C THR A 106 -21.33 37.33 -19.99
N VAL A 107 -20.82 36.29 -19.34
CA VAL A 107 -21.11 34.89 -19.69
C VAL A 107 -22.61 34.60 -19.60
N SER A 108 -23.13 33.83 -20.57
CA SER A 108 -24.51 33.34 -20.57
C SER A 108 -24.54 31.86 -20.90
N LEU A 109 -25.35 31.09 -20.17
CA LEU A 109 -25.63 29.68 -20.48
C LEU A 109 -26.37 29.49 -21.82
N SER A 110 -26.94 30.57 -22.38
CA SER A 110 -27.54 30.54 -23.71
C SER A 110 -26.52 30.69 -24.84
N ASP A 111 -25.25 30.94 -24.52
CA ASP A 111 -24.20 31.02 -25.54
C ASP A 111 -24.00 29.64 -26.17
N LYS A 112 -23.84 29.61 -27.50
CA LYS A 112 -23.59 28.37 -28.24
C LYS A 112 -22.32 27.68 -27.78
N ALA A 113 -21.32 28.46 -27.34
CA ALA A 113 -20.08 27.92 -26.78
C ALA A 113 -20.28 27.15 -25.46
N LEU A 114 -21.37 27.43 -24.74
CA LEU A 114 -21.75 26.77 -23.49
C LEU A 114 -22.94 25.82 -23.68
N ALA A 115 -23.21 25.33 -24.90
CA ALA A 115 -24.39 24.52 -25.18
C ALA A 115 -24.46 23.21 -24.36
N SER A 116 -23.31 22.67 -23.95
CA SER A 116 -23.22 21.48 -23.09
C SER A 116 -23.07 21.83 -21.59
N ALA A 117 -23.00 23.11 -21.23
CA ALA A 117 -22.97 23.55 -19.84
C ALA A 117 -24.38 23.46 -19.26
N ARG A 118 -24.52 22.62 -18.24
CA ARG A 118 -25.76 22.37 -17.52
C ARG A 118 -26.01 23.39 -16.42
N TRP A 119 -24.97 23.76 -15.68
CA TRP A 119 -25.11 24.60 -14.49
C TRP A 119 -23.89 25.47 -14.22
N LEU A 120 -24.13 26.69 -13.72
CA LEU A 120 -23.12 27.59 -13.16
C LEU A 120 -23.47 27.95 -11.71
N GLY A 121 -22.51 27.75 -10.80
CA GLY A 121 -22.66 27.98 -9.37
C GLY A 121 -21.52 28.74 -8.71
N SER A 122 -21.82 29.28 -7.53
CA SER A 122 -20.83 30.03 -6.74
C SER A 122 -19.91 29.09 -5.98
N ILE A 123 -18.64 29.49 -5.87
CA ILE A 123 -17.67 28.89 -4.96
C ILE A 123 -17.83 29.59 -3.62
N LEU A 124 -18.29 28.87 -2.59
CA LEU A 124 -18.46 29.46 -1.27
C LEU A 124 -17.12 29.51 -0.52
N PRO A 125 -16.93 30.43 0.44
CA PRO A 125 -15.69 30.49 1.22
C PRO A 125 -15.34 29.14 1.89
N GLN A 126 -16.33 28.41 2.41
CA GLN A 126 -16.08 27.09 2.98
C GLN A 126 -15.60 26.04 1.96
N ASP A 127 -15.91 26.22 0.66
CA ASP A 127 -15.44 25.32 -0.41
C ASP A 127 -13.93 25.49 -0.66
N LYS A 128 -13.34 26.58 -0.15
CA LYS A 128 -11.93 26.96 -0.30
C LYS A 128 -11.11 26.71 0.97
N LEU A 129 -11.69 26.08 1.99
CA LEU A 129 -11.04 25.84 3.29
C LEU A 129 -10.94 24.36 3.61
N ARG A 130 -9.82 23.97 4.25
CA ARG A 130 -9.76 22.70 4.99
C ARG A 130 -10.84 22.69 6.09
N ALA A 131 -11.51 21.55 6.28
CA ALA A 131 -12.63 21.41 7.24
C ALA A 131 -12.33 21.99 8.64
N GLY A 132 -11.17 21.67 9.23
CA GLY A 132 -10.76 22.22 10.53
C GLY A 132 -10.72 23.75 10.56
N LEU A 133 -10.18 24.38 9.51
CA LEU A 133 -10.11 25.84 9.42
C LEU A 133 -11.48 26.50 9.33
N TRP A 134 -12.42 25.87 8.62
CA TRP A 134 -13.81 26.32 8.56
C TRP A 134 -14.51 26.24 9.92
N GLU A 135 -14.21 25.21 10.71
CA GLU A 135 -14.72 25.02 12.07
C GLU A 135 -14.01 25.89 13.13
N GLY A 136 -13.10 26.77 12.70
CA GLY A 136 -12.30 27.62 13.59
C GLY A 136 -11.21 26.85 14.36
N GLN A 137 -10.89 25.64 13.93
CA GLN A 137 -9.87 24.79 14.52
C GLN A 137 -8.57 24.86 13.70
N VAL A 138 -7.58 25.57 14.24
CA VAL A 138 -6.23 25.60 13.68
C VAL A 138 -5.38 24.56 14.40
N GLY A 139 -4.72 23.69 13.62
CA GLY A 139 -3.78 22.71 14.11
C GLY A 139 -2.65 23.37 14.89
N PRO A 140 -2.30 22.88 16.09
CA PRO A 140 -1.35 23.55 16.98
C PRO A 140 0.05 23.68 16.36
N TRP A 141 0.41 22.81 15.40
CA TRP A 141 1.70 22.86 14.70
C TRP A 141 1.85 24.06 13.76
N ALA A 142 0.73 24.64 13.31
CA ALA A 142 0.71 25.76 12.39
C ALA A 142 0.58 27.12 13.10
N VAL A 143 0.39 27.12 14.42
CA VAL A 143 0.29 28.34 15.24
C VAL A 143 1.69 28.77 15.67
N ASN A 144 2.09 29.99 15.27
CA ASN A 144 3.37 30.58 15.62
C ASN A 144 3.35 31.20 17.01
N ALA A 145 4.54 31.46 17.57
CA ALA A 145 4.70 32.03 18.92
C ALA A 145 4.06 33.43 19.09
N ASP A 146 3.91 34.17 17.99
CA ASP A 146 3.25 35.49 17.94
C ASP A 146 1.72 35.40 17.76
N GLY A 147 1.16 34.19 17.71
CA GLY A 147 -0.27 33.94 17.52
C GLY A 147 -0.74 33.97 16.06
N SER A 148 0.14 34.21 15.10
CA SER A 148 -0.16 34.09 13.67
C SER A 148 -0.18 32.61 13.23
N VAL A 149 -0.81 32.33 12.10
CA VAL A 149 -0.96 30.98 11.54
C VAL A 149 -0.15 30.86 10.25
N SER A 150 0.67 29.82 10.15
CA SER A 150 1.35 29.45 8.91
C SER A 150 0.41 28.66 7.99
N LEU A 151 0.18 29.17 6.79
CA LEU A 151 -0.77 28.67 5.80
C LEU A 151 -0.08 28.45 4.45
N ASP A 152 -0.56 27.47 3.69
CA ASP A 152 -0.35 27.40 2.25
C ASP A 152 -1.65 27.87 1.56
N VAL A 153 -1.55 28.95 0.76
CA VAL A 153 -2.65 29.56 0.01
C VAL A 153 -2.45 29.29 -1.48
N LEU A 154 -3.37 28.54 -2.07
CA LEU A 154 -3.43 28.24 -3.49
C LEU A 154 -4.36 29.25 -4.19
N PHE A 155 -3.84 29.89 -5.23
CA PHE A 155 -4.61 30.76 -6.12
C PHE A 155 -4.98 30.02 -7.40
N PHE A 156 -6.04 30.46 -8.07
CA PHE A 156 -6.37 29.96 -9.39
C PHE A 156 -5.25 30.24 -10.40
N ALA A 157 -5.06 29.32 -11.36
CA ALA A 157 -3.93 29.35 -12.30
C ALA A 157 -3.89 30.58 -13.23
N ASP A 158 -5.02 31.27 -13.43
CA ASP A 158 -5.07 32.52 -14.19
C ASP A 158 -4.92 33.78 -13.32
N VAL A 159 -4.74 33.65 -12.01
CA VAL A 159 -4.41 34.75 -11.10
C VAL A 159 -2.91 35.03 -11.15
N PRO A 160 -2.48 36.23 -11.58
CA PRO A 160 -1.07 36.60 -11.60
C PRO A 160 -0.47 36.62 -10.19
N LEU A 161 0.77 36.11 -10.04
CA LEU A 161 1.42 36.04 -8.72
C LEU A 161 1.59 37.42 -8.05
N ASN A 162 1.76 38.50 -8.81
CA ASN A 162 1.81 39.86 -8.24
C ASN A 162 0.47 40.26 -7.60
N GLU A 163 -0.65 39.87 -8.18
CA GLU A 163 -1.99 40.07 -7.60
C GLU A 163 -2.17 39.19 -6.36
N ALA A 164 -1.81 37.91 -6.43
CA ALA A 164 -1.83 37.00 -5.29
C ALA A 164 -1.05 37.56 -4.08
N ARG A 165 0.16 38.12 -4.31
CA ARG A 165 0.95 38.79 -3.26
C ARG A 165 0.21 39.98 -2.65
N GLN A 166 -0.42 40.81 -3.48
CA GLN A 166 -1.17 41.98 -3.01
C GLN A 166 -2.36 41.57 -2.15
N ILE A 167 -3.08 40.51 -2.53
CA ILE A 167 -4.17 39.93 -1.74
C ILE A 167 -3.65 39.50 -0.37
N ILE A 168 -2.58 38.70 -0.31
CA ILE A 168 -2.03 38.24 0.99
C ILE A 168 -1.66 39.42 1.89
N VAL A 169 -0.98 40.43 1.36
CA VAL A 169 -0.56 41.63 2.13
C VAL A 169 -1.77 42.44 2.59
N ALA A 170 -2.81 42.58 1.77
CA ALA A 170 -4.03 43.30 2.12
C ALA A 170 -4.78 42.68 3.31
N HIS A 171 -4.68 41.36 3.48
CA HIS A 171 -5.22 40.62 4.62
C HIS A 171 -4.26 40.53 5.82
N GLY A 172 -3.17 41.29 5.80
CA GLY A 172 -2.17 41.32 6.87
C GLY A 172 -1.26 40.08 6.92
N GLY A 173 -1.23 39.28 5.85
CA GLY A 173 -0.33 38.16 5.70
C GLY A 173 1.08 38.57 5.29
N HIS A 174 2.07 37.85 5.82
CA HIS A 174 3.47 37.93 5.43
C HIS A 174 3.84 36.70 4.61
N ILE A 175 4.49 36.89 3.47
CA ILE A 175 4.87 35.78 2.58
C ILE A 175 6.22 35.21 3.04
N GLU A 176 6.22 33.94 3.43
CA GLU A 176 7.42 33.22 3.90
C GLU A 176 8.06 32.40 2.78
N GLY A 177 7.29 32.04 1.74
CA GLY A 177 7.80 31.30 0.59
C GLY A 177 6.83 31.35 -0.59
N GLU A 178 7.36 31.16 -1.79
CA GLU A 178 6.59 31.16 -3.02
C GLU A 178 6.86 29.88 -3.80
N LEU A 179 5.81 29.35 -4.41
CA LEU A 179 5.84 28.20 -5.30
C LEU A 179 5.15 28.59 -6.61
N PRO A 180 5.84 29.39 -7.46
CA PRO A 180 5.25 30.03 -8.63
C PRO A 180 4.60 29.05 -9.61
N GLU A 181 5.19 27.88 -9.78
CA GLU A 181 4.73 26.83 -10.71
C GLU A 181 3.37 26.26 -10.32
N PHE A 182 3.01 26.39 -9.04
CA PHE A 182 1.76 25.88 -8.47
C PHE A 182 0.79 26.99 -8.07
N HIS A 183 1.07 28.26 -8.40
CA HIS A 183 0.28 29.41 -7.96
C HIS A 183 0.03 29.42 -6.44
N ARG A 184 1.02 28.96 -5.67
CA ARG A 184 0.89 28.75 -4.22
C ARG A 184 1.85 29.66 -3.45
N LEU A 185 1.33 30.33 -2.43
CA LEU A 185 2.10 31.15 -1.50
C LEU A 185 2.07 30.50 -0.12
N ARG A 186 3.25 30.36 0.50
CA ARG A 186 3.38 30.03 1.91
C ARG A 186 3.41 31.32 2.70
N VAL A 187 2.49 31.47 3.64
CA VAL A 187 2.25 32.74 4.32
C VAL A 187 2.09 32.54 5.81
N ARG A 188 2.49 33.55 6.57
CA ARG A 188 2.14 33.73 7.97
C ARG A 188 1.07 34.80 8.05
N ALA A 189 -0.14 34.47 8.50
CA ALA A 189 -1.27 35.41 8.54
C ALA A 189 -1.98 35.40 9.90
N PRO A 190 -2.66 36.50 10.30
CA PRO A 190 -3.51 36.49 11.48
C PRO A 190 -4.63 35.45 11.34
N GLY A 191 -4.99 34.75 12.41
CA GLY A 191 -6.06 33.74 12.37
C GLY A 191 -7.40 34.29 11.85
N GLN A 192 -7.74 35.55 12.15
CA GLN A 192 -8.93 36.21 11.62
C GLN A 192 -8.95 36.41 10.09
N ALA A 193 -7.78 36.35 9.43
CA ALA A 193 -7.67 36.52 7.98
C ALA A 193 -8.07 35.28 7.19
N ILE A 194 -8.16 34.10 7.82
CA ILE A 194 -8.42 32.82 7.14
C ILE A 194 -9.76 32.84 6.40
N ALA A 195 -10.82 33.26 7.08
CA ALA A 195 -12.16 33.33 6.50
C ALA A 195 -12.27 34.41 5.41
N THR A 196 -11.58 35.54 5.58
CA THR A 196 -11.63 36.65 4.61
C THR A 196 -10.78 36.35 3.37
N LEU A 197 -9.65 35.66 3.52
CA LEU A 197 -8.84 35.15 2.40
C LEU A 197 -9.61 34.13 1.56
N ALA A 198 -10.35 33.22 2.20
CA ALA A 198 -11.24 32.31 1.47
C ALA A 198 -12.39 33.04 0.74
N GLY A 199 -12.71 34.27 1.13
CA GLY A 199 -13.68 35.11 0.43
C GLY A 199 -13.17 35.75 -0.86
N GLU A 200 -11.86 35.77 -1.09
CA GLU A 200 -11.27 36.37 -2.29
C GLU A 200 -11.55 35.53 -3.53
N ASP A 201 -11.97 36.17 -4.63
CA ASP A 201 -12.35 35.47 -5.87
C ASP A 201 -11.20 34.62 -6.42
N GLY A 202 -9.98 35.17 -6.44
CA GLY A 202 -8.78 34.51 -6.94
C GLY A 202 -8.20 33.39 -6.06
N VAL A 203 -8.68 33.23 -4.82
CA VAL A 203 -8.23 32.15 -3.93
C VAL A 203 -8.98 30.86 -4.25
N GLN A 204 -8.24 29.79 -4.52
CA GLN A 204 -8.77 28.45 -4.78
C GLN A 204 -8.82 27.60 -3.52
N TRP A 205 -7.79 27.67 -2.67
CA TRP A 205 -7.71 26.85 -1.46
C TRP A 205 -6.80 27.46 -0.39
N VAL A 206 -7.19 27.34 0.88
CA VAL A 206 -6.38 27.70 2.06
C VAL A 206 -6.32 26.50 3.01
N ALA A 207 -5.11 26.12 3.39
CA ALA A 207 -4.86 25.13 4.42
C ALA A 207 -3.71 25.57 5.34
N GLU A 208 -3.65 25.01 6.55
CA GLU A 208 -2.43 25.08 7.35
C GLU A 208 -1.24 24.52 6.56
N VAL A 209 -0.04 25.01 6.85
CA VAL A 209 1.17 24.30 6.41
C VAL A 209 1.12 22.85 6.92
N PRO A 210 1.65 21.88 6.16
CA PRO A 210 1.71 20.49 6.61
C PRO A 210 2.40 20.38 7.98
N PRO A 211 2.00 19.42 8.84
CA PRO A 211 2.67 19.17 10.10
C PRO A 211 4.15 18.79 9.89
N PRO A 212 5.00 18.91 10.94
CA PRO A 212 6.40 18.48 10.87
C PRO A 212 6.52 17.05 10.35
N LYS A 213 7.45 16.84 9.41
CA LYS A 213 7.76 15.52 8.87
C LYS A 213 8.32 14.64 9.99
N VAL A 214 7.77 13.44 10.14
CA VAL A 214 8.27 12.43 11.08
C VAL A 214 9.36 11.59 10.42
N PRO A 215 10.24 10.94 11.19
CA PRO A 215 11.27 10.08 10.64
C PRO A 215 10.70 8.76 10.11
N LEU A 216 11.12 8.40 8.90
CA LEU A 216 10.45 7.40 8.07
C LEU A 216 11.12 6.01 8.11
N ASN A 217 12.33 5.85 8.70
CA ASN A 217 12.85 4.51 9.08
C ASN A 217 12.31 4.06 10.43
N ASP A 218 12.27 5.00 11.39
CA ASP A 218 11.73 4.79 12.73
C ASP A 218 10.29 4.31 12.69
N GLY A 219 9.49 4.80 11.74
CA GLY A 219 8.13 4.31 11.54
C GLY A 219 8.10 2.79 11.30
N SER A 220 8.99 2.24 10.48
CA SER A 220 9.06 0.80 10.22
C SER A 220 9.46 0.01 11.47
N ARG A 221 10.49 0.48 12.19
CA ARG A 221 10.97 -0.14 13.44
C ARG A 221 9.91 -0.13 14.54
N ALA A 222 9.23 1.00 14.70
CA ALA A 222 8.19 1.20 15.70
C ALA A 222 6.97 0.33 15.40
N ARG A 223 6.52 0.28 14.14
CA ARG A 223 5.37 -0.56 13.74
C ARG A 223 5.63 -2.05 13.92
N THR A 224 6.86 -2.49 13.76
CA THR A 224 7.24 -3.91 13.87
C THR A 224 7.80 -4.28 15.25
N ASN A 225 7.75 -3.35 16.22
CA ASN A 225 8.26 -3.53 17.59
C ASN A 225 9.75 -3.92 17.67
N VAL A 226 10.55 -3.55 16.67
CA VAL A 226 11.98 -3.89 16.61
C VAL A 226 12.76 -3.19 17.73
N ASP A 227 12.42 -1.94 18.05
CA ASP A 227 13.12 -1.21 19.13
C ASP A 227 13.00 -1.91 20.49
N ASN A 228 11.86 -2.59 20.73
CA ASN A 228 11.62 -3.31 21.98
C ASN A 228 12.54 -4.53 22.12
N VAL A 229 12.78 -5.27 21.02
CA VAL A 229 13.66 -6.46 21.06
C VAL A 229 15.15 -6.13 21.03
N GLN A 230 15.52 -4.90 20.68
CA GLN A 230 16.90 -4.44 20.84
C GLN A 230 17.21 -3.97 22.26
N ALA A 231 16.18 -3.64 23.03
CA ALA A 231 16.32 -3.31 24.44
C ALA A 231 16.35 -4.57 25.33
N ALA A 232 16.71 -4.40 26.60
CA ALA A 232 16.54 -5.44 27.61
C ALA A 232 15.05 -5.80 27.75
N PRO A 233 14.68 -7.08 27.97
CA PRO A 233 15.55 -8.20 28.32
C PRO A 233 16.10 -9.02 27.13
N TYR A 234 15.83 -8.59 25.89
CA TYR A 234 16.18 -9.32 24.68
C TYR A 234 17.62 -9.03 24.24
N ASN A 235 17.97 -7.74 24.13
CA ASN A 235 19.28 -7.25 23.67
C ASN A 235 19.68 -7.82 22.29
N LEU A 236 18.72 -7.95 21.38
CA LEU A 236 18.99 -8.45 20.04
C LEU A 236 19.56 -7.33 19.16
N SER A 237 20.49 -7.70 18.31
CA SER A 237 21.13 -6.81 17.34
C SER A 237 21.28 -7.48 15.98
N GLY A 238 21.11 -8.80 15.91
CA GLY A 238 21.52 -9.62 14.76
C GLY A 238 23.00 -10.01 14.82
N SER A 239 23.70 -9.71 15.92
CA SER A 239 25.12 -10.05 16.03
C SER A 239 25.37 -11.56 15.94
N GLY A 240 26.37 -11.91 15.12
CA GLY A 240 26.70 -13.29 14.81
C GLY A 240 25.68 -13.95 13.88
N VAL A 241 25.01 -13.17 13.03
CA VAL A 241 24.13 -13.64 11.94
C VAL A 241 24.60 -12.99 10.64
N ASP A 242 24.74 -13.79 9.60
CA ASP A 242 25.19 -13.39 8.27
C ASP A 242 23.99 -13.30 7.30
N LEU A 243 23.73 -12.10 6.77
CA LEU A 243 22.60 -11.81 5.89
C LEU A 243 23.10 -11.51 4.47
N GLY A 244 22.70 -12.36 3.52
CA GLY A 244 22.97 -12.13 2.10
C GLY A 244 21.94 -11.18 1.46
N ILE A 245 22.39 -10.34 0.54
CA ILE A 245 21.56 -9.44 -0.28
C ILE A 245 21.87 -9.67 -1.76
N TRP A 246 20.82 -9.91 -2.55
CA TRP A 246 20.86 -9.94 -4.02
C TRP A 246 20.00 -8.79 -4.54
N ASP A 247 20.62 -7.91 -5.33
CA ASP A 247 19.97 -6.70 -5.83
C ASP A 247 20.58 -6.25 -7.17
N GLU A 248 20.15 -5.12 -7.74
CA GLU A 248 20.53 -4.68 -9.09
C GLU A 248 22.03 -4.34 -9.25
N GLY A 249 22.73 -4.21 -8.14
CA GLY A 249 24.15 -3.91 -8.06
C GLY A 249 24.66 -4.06 -6.64
N LYS A 250 25.92 -3.68 -6.42
CA LYS A 250 26.53 -3.84 -5.10
C LYS A 250 26.07 -2.77 -4.12
N VAL A 251 26.10 -3.12 -2.84
CA VAL A 251 25.96 -2.19 -1.72
C VAL A 251 27.17 -1.25 -1.65
N ASP A 252 26.94 0.04 -1.45
CA ASP A 252 28.00 1.03 -1.20
C ASP A 252 28.72 0.74 0.12
N ALA A 253 30.01 1.10 0.20
CA ALA A 253 30.78 1.01 1.44
C ALA A 253 30.38 2.15 2.41
N HIS A 254 29.11 2.16 2.81
CA HIS A 254 28.52 3.15 3.69
C HIS A 254 29.02 2.96 5.12
N VAL A 255 29.26 4.07 5.82
CA VAL A 255 29.76 4.06 7.21
C VAL A 255 28.85 3.30 8.17
N ASP A 256 27.54 3.26 7.94
CA ASP A 256 26.59 2.49 8.75
C ASP A 256 26.82 0.97 8.73
N PHE A 257 27.65 0.48 7.81
CA PHE A 257 28.01 -0.93 7.74
C PHE A 257 29.34 -1.25 8.42
N CYS A 258 30.15 -0.25 8.85
CA CYS A 258 31.31 -0.36 9.76
C CYS A 258 32.09 -1.70 9.77
N GLY A 259 32.51 -2.22 8.61
CA GLY A 259 33.29 -3.46 8.51
C GLY A 259 32.50 -4.77 8.52
N ARG A 260 31.17 -4.68 8.60
CA ARG A 260 30.20 -5.77 8.48
C ARG A 260 29.76 -6.04 7.05
N LEU A 261 30.17 -5.23 6.08
CA LEU A 261 29.86 -5.43 4.66
C LEU A 261 30.99 -6.18 3.94
N THR A 262 30.63 -7.30 3.31
CA THR A 262 31.43 -7.99 2.30
C THR A 262 30.75 -7.86 0.95
N VAL A 263 31.40 -7.22 -0.02
CA VAL A 263 30.93 -7.19 -1.41
C VAL A 263 31.63 -8.29 -2.18
N VAL A 264 30.86 -9.17 -2.82
CA VAL A 264 31.39 -10.29 -3.58
C VAL A 264 31.56 -9.91 -5.04
N ASP A 265 30.55 -9.30 -5.65
CA ASP A 265 30.57 -9.00 -7.09
C ASP A 265 31.20 -7.65 -7.42
N SER A 266 31.97 -7.66 -8.51
CA SER A 266 32.66 -6.47 -9.01
C SER A 266 31.78 -5.66 -9.98
N VAL A 267 30.60 -5.25 -9.51
CA VAL A 267 29.65 -4.41 -10.27
C VAL A 267 29.58 -2.97 -9.76
N SER A 268 28.76 -2.15 -10.42
CA SER A 268 28.50 -0.77 -10.01
C SER A 268 27.72 -0.71 -8.70
N THR A 269 28.01 0.31 -7.90
CA THR A 269 27.24 0.62 -6.69
C THR A 269 25.81 0.99 -7.06
N SER A 270 24.83 0.40 -6.37
CA SER A 270 23.41 0.72 -6.52
C SER A 270 22.90 1.55 -5.33
N TYR A 271 22.05 2.55 -5.64
CA TYR A 271 21.29 3.28 -4.63
C TYR A 271 20.26 2.39 -3.94
N HIS A 272 19.59 1.54 -4.72
CA HIS A 272 18.58 0.62 -4.24
C HIS A 272 19.19 -0.43 -3.31
N ALA A 273 20.22 -1.16 -3.75
CA ALA A 273 20.93 -2.14 -2.92
C ALA A 273 21.44 -1.54 -1.60
N THR A 274 22.00 -0.31 -1.66
CA THR A 274 22.48 0.38 -0.46
C THR A 274 21.34 0.74 0.49
N HIS A 275 20.18 1.17 -0.01
CA HIS A 275 19.01 1.48 0.82
C HIS A 275 18.41 0.24 1.47
N VAL A 276 18.32 -0.86 0.71
CA VAL A 276 17.89 -2.18 1.17
C VAL A 276 18.82 -2.68 2.29
N ALA A 277 20.14 -2.66 2.08
CA ALA A 277 21.13 -3.04 3.09
C ALA A 277 21.04 -2.18 4.36
N GLY A 278 20.82 -0.86 4.21
CA GLY A 278 20.58 0.04 5.34
C GLY A 278 19.34 -0.32 6.15
N THR A 279 18.24 -0.66 5.47
CA THR A 279 16.97 -1.03 6.12
C THR A 279 17.12 -2.36 6.85
N MET A 280 17.87 -3.30 6.26
CA MET A 280 18.15 -4.60 6.83
C MET A 280 19.06 -4.51 8.06
N ALA A 281 20.22 -3.85 7.94
CA ALA A 281 21.30 -3.97 8.92
C ALA A 281 22.21 -2.73 9.07
N GLY A 282 21.81 -1.54 8.59
CA GLY A 282 22.54 -0.31 8.87
C GLY A 282 22.54 0.03 10.37
N ASP A 283 23.67 0.45 10.94
CA ASP A 283 23.73 0.77 12.38
C ASP A 283 23.21 2.17 12.74
N GLY A 284 22.97 3.04 11.76
CA GLY A 284 22.47 4.40 11.95
C GLY A 284 23.53 5.38 12.48
N ALA A 285 24.81 5.00 12.57
CA ALA A 285 25.85 5.83 13.16
C ALA A 285 26.01 7.20 12.45
N ASN A 286 25.74 7.25 11.15
CA ASN A 286 25.84 8.48 10.36
C ASN A 286 24.61 9.38 10.42
N SER A 287 23.54 8.96 11.10
CA SER A 287 22.26 9.69 11.12
C SER A 287 22.42 11.12 11.62
N ALA A 288 23.18 11.32 12.71
CA ALA A 288 23.41 12.63 13.29
C ALA A 288 24.21 13.56 12.36
N ALA A 289 25.21 13.03 11.66
CA ALA A 289 26.01 13.79 10.70
C ALA A 289 25.18 14.21 9.48
N GLN A 290 24.09 13.52 9.19
CA GLN A 290 23.19 13.75 8.07
C GLN A 290 21.88 14.47 8.49
N GLY A 291 21.91 15.15 9.64
CA GLY A 291 20.81 16.02 10.11
C GLY A 291 19.69 15.30 10.86
N GLY A 292 19.88 14.03 11.19
CA GLY A 292 19.00 13.28 12.09
C GLY A 292 19.44 13.34 13.55
N SER A 293 18.75 12.60 14.41
CA SER A 293 19.21 12.28 15.76
C SER A 293 20.24 11.13 15.72
N PRO A 294 21.07 10.95 16.77
CA PRO A 294 21.96 9.80 16.86
C PRO A 294 21.21 8.47 16.67
N TYR A 295 21.70 7.63 15.76
CA TYR A 295 21.12 6.30 15.44
C TYR A 295 19.68 6.30 14.93
N GLN A 296 19.18 7.45 14.45
CA GLN A 296 17.79 7.60 14.04
C GLN A 296 17.39 6.72 12.86
N TRP A 297 18.26 6.50 11.87
CA TRP A 297 17.90 5.73 10.66
C TRP A 297 18.53 4.35 10.63
N LYS A 298 18.60 3.71 11.80
CA LYS A 298 19.14 2.36 11.99
C LYS A 298 18.23 1.29 11.39
N GLY A 299 18.81 0.33 10.69
CA GLY A 299 18.13 -0.87 10.16
C GLY A 299 17.76 -1.88 11.23
N MET A 300 17.00 -2.91 10.85
CA MET A 300 16.38 -3.83 11.81
C MET A 300 17.40 -4.66 12.61
N ALA A 301 18.47 -5.15 11.96
CA ALA A 301 19.52 -5.96 12.56
C ALA A 301 20.91 -5.27 12.48
N PRO A 302 21.14 -4.20 13.27
CA PRO A 302 22.33 -3.34 13.13
C PRO A 302 23.66 -4.02 13.51
N GLY A 303 23.62 -5.22 14.08
CA GLY A 303 24.79 -6.00 14.45
C GLY A 303 25.07 -7.18 13.51
N ALA A 304 24.23 -7.43 12.51
CA ALA A 304 24.40 -8.52 11.55
C ALA A 304 25.44 -8.18 10.48
N ASP A 305 26.10 -9.19 9.93
CA ASP A 305 27.00 -9.06 8.79
C ASP A 305 26.21 -9.13 7.47
N ILE A 306 26.68 -8.42 6.44
CA ILE A 306 26.01 -8.24 5.15
C ILE A 306 26.92 -8.78 4.05
N ILE A 307 26.42 -9.73 3.26
CA ILE A 307 27.13 -10.28 2.10
C ILE A 307 26.39 -9.85 0.83
N SER A 308 26.99 -8.97 0.03
CA SER A 308 26.37 -8.33 -1.13
C SER A 308 26.75 -9.00 -2.43
N TYR A 309 25.72 -9.39 -3.16
CA TYR A 309 25.73 -9.93 -4.52
C TYR A 309 24.89 -9.06 -5.45
N ASP A 310 25.11 -9.17 -6.75
CA ASP A 310 24.12 -8.73 -7.74
C ASP A 310 23.11 -9.85 -8.04
N TRP A 311 22.00 -9.55 -8.72
CA TRP A 311 20.94 -10.54 -8.97
C TRP A 311 21.15 -11.43 -10.20
N TYR A 312 22.27 -11.36 -10.92
CA TYR A 312 22.39 -12.02 -12.23
C TYR A 312 22.68 -13.52 -12.13
N ASP A 313 23.52 -13.96 -11.18
CA ASP A 313 23.83 -15.38 -10.93
C ASP A 313 23.19 -15.88 -9.62
N ASN A 314 21.94 -15.43 -9.41
CA ASN A 314 21.19 -15.54 -8.15
C ASN A 314 20.80 -16.97 -7.71
N ILE A 315 21.20 -18.02 -8.43
CA ILE A 315 20.98 -19.41 -7.99
C ILE A 315 22.30 -20.09 -7.65
N SER A 316 23.33 -19.92 -8.49
CA SER A 316 24.60 -20.61 -8.29
C SER A 316 25.44 -19.95 -7.20
N GLU A 317 25.32 -18.63 -7.03
CA GLU A 317 26.00 -17.86 -6.00
C GLU A 317 25.59 -18.23 -4.58
N HIS A 318 24.37 -18.72 -4.36
CA HIS A 318 23.94 -19.22 -3.04
C HIS A 318 24.85 -20.33 -2.51
N ASN A 319 25.48 -21.12 -3.39
CA ASN A 319 26.50 -22.08 -2.96
C ASN A 319 27.68 -21.39 -2.28
N GLY A 320 28.22 -20.33 -2.91
CA GLY A 320 29.30 -19.52 -2.35
C GLY A 320 28.85 -18.79 -1.08
N ALA A 321 27.69 -18.16 -1.10
CA ALA A 321 27.11 -17.48 0.05
C ALA A 321 26.98 -18.41 1.27
N ILE A 322 26.43 -19.61 1.07
CA ILE A 322 26.22 -20.59 2.14
C ILE A 322 27.54 -21.21 2.59
N ASN A 323 28.36 -21.72 1.67
CA ASN A 323 29.50 -22.56 2.02
C ASN A 323 30.81 -21.78 2.24
N THR A 324 30.91 -20.54 1.75
CA THR A 324 32.08 -19.67 1.98
C THR A 324 31.81 -18.65 3.08
N TYR A 325 30.66 -17.97 3.02
CA TYR A 325 30.34 -16.88 3.95
C TYR A 325 29.39 -17.29 5.07
N GLY A 326 28.77 -18.47 4.98
CA GLY A 326 27.98 -19.01 6.08
C GLY A 326 26.58 -18.44 6.22
N ILE A 327 26.03 -17.73 5.23
CA ILE A 327 24.76 -16.98 5.38
C ILE A 327 23.64 -17.82 6.01
N GLU A 328 22.81 -17.18 6.83
CA GLU A 328 21.57 -17.77 7.35
C GLU A 328 20.34 -17.37 6.55
N LEU A 329 20.42 -16.24 5.85
CA LEU A 329 19.30 -15.66 5.15
C LEU A 329 19.74 -15.03 3.83
N SER A 330 18.94 -15.23 2.78
CA SER A 330 19.03 -14.51 1.51
C SER A 330 17.84 -13.55 1.41
N GLN A 331 18.14 -12.25 1.31
CA GLN A 331 17.17 -11.21 1.05
C GLN A 331 17.21 -10.83 -0.43
N ASN A 332 16.02 -10.75 -1.02
CA ASN A 332 15.83 -10.46 -2.44
C ASN A 332 14.75 -9.39 -2.58
N SER A 333 15.13 -8.21 -3.07
CA SER A 333 14.26 -7.04 -3.30
C SER A 333 13.93 -6.86 -4.78
N TRP A 334 13.85 -7.97 -5.49
CA TRP A 334 13.61 -8.04 -6.93
C TRP A 334 12.63 -9.16 -7.24
N SER A 335 12.07 -9.08 -8.44
CA SER A 335 11.19 -10.06 -9.05
C SER A 335 11.39 -10.05 -10.56
N LEU A 336 10.73 -10.96 -11.28
CA LEU A 336 10.62 -10.84 -12.72
C LEU A 336 9.79 -9.61 -13.08
N TRP A 337 10.30 -8.80 -14.01
CA TRP A 337 9.56 -7.66 -14.54
C TRP A 337 8.46 -8.16 -15.49
N ILE A 338 7.22 -7.94 -15.10
CA ILE A 338 6.04 -8.25 -15.90
C ILE A 338 5.49 -6.94 -16.46
N ASP A 339 5.32 -6.89 -17.78
CA ASP A 339 4.78 -5.73 -18.49
C ASP A 339 4.11 -6.21 -19.79
N GLU A 340 2.81 -5.93 -19.92
CA GLU A 340 2.02 -6.35 -21.08
C GLU A 340 2.55 -5.76 -22.39
N ASN A 341 2.98 -4.50 -22.37
CA ASN A 341 3.34 -3.74 -23.57
C ASN A 341 4.77 -4.03 -24.04
N LEU A 342 5.70 -4.21 -23.10
CA LEU A 342 7.11 -4.44 -23.38
C LEU A 342 7.40 -5.91 -23.69
N PHE A 343 6.81 -6.83 -22.91
CA PHE A 343 7.17 -8.25 -22.95
C PHE A 343 5.99 -9.18 -23.20
N ASN A 344 4.74 -8.72 -23.03
CA ASN A 344 3.53 -9.52 -23.17
C ASN A 344 3.60 -10.83 -22.36
N ASN A 345 4.01 -10.70 -21.10
CA ASN A 345 4.36 -11.80 -20.19
C ASN A 345 3.47 -11.85 -18.93
N CYS A 346 2.25 -11.31 -19.02
CA CYS A 346 1.27 -11.29 -17.91
C CYS A 346 0.98 -12.67 -17.30
N SER A 347 1.14 -13.74 -18.08
CA SER A 347 0.94 -15.13 -17.60
C SER A 347 1.97 -15.58 -16.58
N LEU A 348 3.01 -14.78 -16.31
CA LEU A 348 3.99 -15.08 -15.26
C LEU A 348 3.48 -14.71 -13.86
N TYR A 349 2.50 -13.83 -13.74
CA TYR A 349 1.90 -13.56 -12.43
C TYR A 349 1.31 -14.84 -11.85
N GLY A 350 1.62 -15.13 -10.59
CA GLY A 350 1.15 -16.32 -9.91
C GLY A 350 1.84 -17.63 -10.32
N ASP A 351 2.69 -17.62 -11.35
CA ASP A 351 3.28 -18.85 -11.90
C ASP A 351 4.33 -19.46 -10.97
N TYR A 352 4.37 -20.79 -10.88
CA TYR A 352 5.44 -21.53 -10.22
C TYR A 352 6.55 -21.80 -11.23
N ASP A 353 7.20 -20.71 -11.66
CA ASP A 353 8.17 -20.65 -12.76
C ASP A 353 9.47 -21.41 -12.50
N PHE A 354 10.49 -21.28 -13.35
CA PHE A 354 11.79 -21.96 -13.15
C PHE A 354 12.52 -21.55 -11.86
N TYR A 355 12.39 -20.31 -11.40
CA TYR A 355 13.04 -19.87 -10.17
C TYR A 355 12.35 -20.44 -8.92
N ALA A 356 11.03 -20.62 -8.95
CA ALA A 356 10.29 -21.09 -7.79
C ALA A 356 10.76 -22.44 -7.20
N PRO A 357 10.91 -23.54 -7.97
CA PRO A 357 11.45 -24.80 -7.48
C PRO A 357 12.95 -24.73 -7.16
N ASP A 358 13.72 -23.83 -7.79
CA ASP A 358 15.13 -23.63 -7.45
C ASP A 358 15.29 -23.01 -6.05
N TYR A 359 14.49 -21.99 -5.73
CA TYR A 359 14.47 -21.41 -4.38
C TYR A 359 13.89 -22.36 -3.34
N ASP A 360 12.87 -23.17 -3.69
CA ASP A 360 12.39 -24.22 -2.78
C ASP A 360 13.50 -25.24 -2.45
N GLN A 361 14.34 -25.59 -3.42
CA GLN A 361 15.53 -26.44 -3.22
C GLN A 361 16.60 -25.76 -2.35
N ILE A 362 16.88 -24.47 -2.58
CA ILE A 362 17.83 -23.71 -1.75
C ILE A 362 17.36 -23.68 -0.28
N VAL A 363 16.10 -23.35 -0.03
CA VAL A 363 15.52 -23.31 1.32
C VAL A 363 15.60 -24.70 1.99
N THR A 364 15.32 -25.77 1.24
CA THR A 364 15.37 -27.15 1.76
C THR A 364 16.78 -27.74 1.86
N GLY A 365 17.80 -27.01 1.42
CA GLY A 365 19.21 -27.29 1.67
C GLY A 365 20.00 -27.86 0.49
N LEU A 366 19.69 -27.45 -0.74
CA LEU A 366 20.40 -27.85 -1.97
C LEU A 366 21.93 -27.81 -1.82
N TYR A 367 22.45 -26.76 -1.18
CA TYR A 367 23.88 -26.54 -0.98
C TYR A 367 24.41 -27.03 0.37
N GLY A 368 23.68 -27.90 1.07
CA GLY A 368 24.12 -28.58 2.29
C GLY A 368 23.69 -27.91 3.61
N LYS A 369 23.13 -26.70 3.57
CA LYS A 369 22.54 -25.98 4.72
C LYS A 369 21.19 -25.40 4.30
N ARG A 370 20.18 -25.52 5.16
CA ARG A 370 18.90 -24.82 4.99
C ARG A 370 19.07 -23.36 5.38
N ILE A 371 18.56 -22.45 4.56
CA ILE A 371 18.58 -21.01 4.85
C ILE A 371 17.20 -20.40 4.67
N VAL A 372 16.97 -19.29 5.36
CA VAL A 372 15.78 -18.47 5.12
C VAL A 372 15.94 -17.75 3.79
N VAL A 373 14.89 -17.69 2.98
CA VAL A 373 14.89 -16.89 1.75
C VAL A 373 13.68 -15.97 1.78
N ALA A 374 13.93 -14.67 1.64
CA ALA A 374 12.91 -13.63 1.66
C ALA A 374 12.84 -12.94 0.29
N PHE A 375 11.63 -12.74 -0.22
CA PHE A 375 11.35 -12.07 -1.49
C PHE A 375 10.34 -10.93 -1.30
N ALA A 376 10.60 -9.81 -1.96
CA ALA A 376 9.60 -8.78 -2.17
C ALA A 376 8.40 -9.33 -2.96
N ALA A 377 7.19 -8.90 -2.62
CA ALA A 377 5.97 -9.40 -3.27
C ALA A 377 5.71 -8.84 -4.67
N GLY A 378 6.41 -7.78 -5.10
CA GLY A 378 6.10 -7.03 -6.33
C GLY A 378 5.46 -5.66 -6.07
N ASN A 379 5.55 -4.74 -7.03
CA ASN A 379 5.02 -3.38 -6.94
C ASN A 379 4.03 -3.05 -8.09
N GLU A 380 3.48 -4.06 -8.75
CA GLU A 380 2.79 -3.90 -10.02
C GLU A 380 1.26 -3.76 -9.87
N ARG A 381 0.71 -3.79 -8.64
CA ARG A 381 -0.75 -3.80 -8.40
C ARG A 381 -1.49 -2.60 -9.02
N ASN A 382 -0.79 -1.48 -9.25
CA ASN A 382 -1.34 -0.27 -9.83
C ASN A 382 -0.86 0.01 -11.27
N ASP A 383 -0.25 -0.95 -11.95
CA ASP A 383 0.41 -0.73 -13.25
C ASP A 383 -0.54 -0.60 -14.43
N CYS A 384 -1.84 -0.81 -14.21
CA CYS A 384 -2.88 -0.59 -15.23
C CYS A 384 -2.76 -1.50 -16.46
N ASP A 385 -2.05 -2.61 -16.35
CA ASP A 385 -1.82 -3.56 -17.43
C ASP A 385 -2.27 -4.98 -17.02
N CYS A 386 -2.15 -5.95 -17.92
CA CYS A 386 -2.47 -7.35 -17.62
C CYS A 386 -3.92 -7.54 -17.12
N GLY A 387 -4.84 -6.70 -17.58
CA GLY A 387 -6.25 -6.70 -17.16
C GLY A 387 -6.53 -6.04 -15.79
N MET A 388 -5.53 -5.43 -15.16
CA MET A 388 -5.67 -4.75 -13.87
C MET A 388 -6.43 -3.42 -14.00
N SER A 389 -7.27 -3.14 -13.00
CA SER A 389 -7.98 -1.88 -12.87
C SER A 389 -7.04 -0.74 -12.48
N CYS A 390 -7.17 0.39 -13.17
CA CYS A 390 -6.50 1.65 -12.85
C CYS A 390 -7.16 2.47 -11.73
N THR A 391 -8.25 1.97 -11.17
CA THR A 391 -9.06 2.76 -10.24
C THR A 391 -8.60 2.52 -8.82
N SER A 392 -8.12 3.58 -8.17
CA SER A 392 -7.87 3.58 -6.72
C SER A 392 -9.10 3.06 -5.96
N PRO A 393 -8.96 2.11 -5.02
CA PRO A 393 -7.71 1.72 -4.34
C PRO A 393 -6.92 0.57 -5.00
N TYR A 394 -7.10 0.32 -6.31
CA TYR A 394 -6.37 -0.68 -7.12
C TYR A 394 -6.60 -2.12 -6.67
N ILE A 395 -7.87 -2.50 -6.44
CA ILE A 395 -8.25 -3.85 -6.02
C ILE A 395 -8.00 -4.85 -7.15
N ASN A 396 -6.74 -5.27 -7.28
CA ASN A 396 -6.23 -6.20 -8.27
C ASN A 396 -5.54 -7.33 -7.52
N TYR A 397 -6.07 -8.54 -7.68
CA TYR A 397 -5.56 -9.79 -7.10
C TYR A 397 -4.84 -10.60 -8.17
N GLY A 398 -4.02 -11.56 -7.74
CA GLY A 398 -3.35 -12.49 -8.65
C GLY A 398 -2.16 -11.90 -9.39
N ASN A 399 -1.40 -11.01 -8.74
CA ASN A 399 -0.31 -10.26 -9.38
C ASN A 399 1.03 -10.38 -8.64
N ILE A 400 1.27 -11.49 -7.94
CA ILE A 400 2.58 -11.83 -7.37
C ILE A 400 3.50 -12.32 -8.50
N PRO A 401 4.58 -11.62 -8.85
CA PRO A 401 5.59 -12.11 -9.78
C PRO A 401 6.48 -13.17 -9.12
N PRO A 402 7.00 -14.15 -9.89
CA PRO A 402 8.09 -15.00 -9.45
C PRO A 402 9.37 -14.18 -9.19
N PRO A 403 10.28 -14.64 -8.32
CA PRO A 403 10.26 -15.90 -7.57
C PRO A 403 9.39 -15.89 -6.29
N GLY A 404 8.68 -14.80 -6.00
CA GLY A 404 7.82 -14.65 -4.82
C GLY A 404 6.68 -15.67 -4.71
N THR A 405 6.45 -16.46 -5.76
CA THR A 405 5.47 -17.55 -5.85
C THR A 405 5.97 -18.89 -5.27
N ALA A 406 7.27 -19.01 -4.98
CA ALA A 406 7.87 -20.20 -4.37
C ALA A 406 7.20 -20.56 -3.02
N LYS A 407 7.14 -21.86 -2.70
CA LYS A 407 6.40 -22.36 -1.52
C LYS A 407 7.10 -22.00 -0.21
N ASN A 408 8.41 -22.22 -0.20
CA ASN A 408 9.22 -22.18 1.01
C ASN A 408 9.80 -20.80 1.32
N VAL A 409 9.81 -19.88 0.34
CA VAL A 409 10.25 -18.50 0.57
C VAL A 409 9.23 -17.74 1.42
N ILE A 410 9.69 -16.66 2.05
CA ILE A 410 8.86 -15.69 2.75
C ILE A 410 8.64 -14.51 1.81
N THR A 411 7.43 -14.34 1.31
CA THR A 411 7.04 -13.29 0.36
C THR A 411 6.42 -12.12 1.10
N LEU A 412 6.85 -10.90 0.77
CA LEU A 412 6.72 -9.75 1.66
C LEU A 412 6.02 -8.58 0.96
N GLY A 413 4.77 -8.31 1.37
CA GLY A 413 4.01 -7.15 0.92
C GLY A 413 4.32 -5.90 1.74
N ALA A 414 3.86 -4.74 1.25
CA ALA A 414 4.21 -3.43 1.81
C ALA A 414 3.00 -2.67 2.35
N THR A 415 3.07 -2.29 3.63
CA THR A 415 2.15 -1.33 4.26
C THR A 415 2.82 0.04 4.47
N ASN A 416 2.00 1.03 4.79
CA ASN A 416 2.46 2.34 5.21
C ASN A 416 2.84 2.34 6.70
N SER A 417 4.06 2.78 7.02
CA SER A 417 4.62 2.83 8.38
C SER A 417 3.84 3.74 9.34
N ASN A 418 3.07 4.71 8.84
CA ASN A 418 2.39 5.68 9.68
C ASN A 418 0.95 5.30 10.04
N ASP A 419 0.32 4.34 9.35
CA ASP A 419 -1.08 3.98 9.61
C ASP A 419 -1.46 2.52 9.29
N ASP A 420 -0.52 1.66 8.87
CA ASP A 420 -0.75 0.26 8.45
C ASP A 420 -1.65 0.09 7.22
N SER A 421 -2.08 1.18 6.58
CA SER A 421 -2.82 1.10 5.33
C SER A 421 -1.98 0.41 4.26
N MET A 422 -2.64 -0.40 3.43
CA MET A 422 -1.97 -1.08 2.32
C MET A 422 -1.42 -0.05 1.34
N THR A 423 -0.16 -0.22 0.91
CA THR A 423 0.42 0.64 -0.12
C THR A 423 -0.27 0.38 -1.44
N TYR A 424 -0.47 1.41 -2.26
CA TYR A 424 -1.23 1.31 -3.51
C TYR A 424 -0.60 0.35 -4.54
N PHE A 425 0.68 0.04 -4.41
CA PHE A 425 1.47 -0.75 -5.36
C PHE A 425 1.70 -2.21 -4.96
N SER A 426 1.65 -2.54 -3.66
CA SER A 426 2.03 -3.88 -3.20
C SER A 426 1.19 -4.95 -3.89
N SER A 427 1.84 -5.87 -4.57
CA SER A 427 1.17 -7.00 -5.21
C SER A 427 0.54 -7.95 -4.20
N TRP A 428 -0.57 -8.57 -4.61
CA TRP A 428 -1.45 -9.44 -3.85
C TRP A 428 -1.65 -10.77 -4.57
N GLY A 429 -1.84 -11.83 -3.78
CA GLY A 429 -2.20 -13.15 -4.28
C GLY A 429 -3.65 -13.22 -4.74
N PRO A 430 -4.21 -14.43 -4.92
CA PRO A 430 -3.52 -15.72 -4.82
C PRO A 430 -2.43 -15.90 -5.87
N VAL A 431 -1.56 -16.89 -5.71
CA VAL A 431 -0.79 -17.43 -6.84
C VAL A 431 -1.64 -18.45 -7.61
N ASP A 432 -1.19 -18.95 -8.77
CA ASP A 432 -2.03 -19.71 -9.72
C ASP A 432 -2.67 -21.00 -9.17
N ASP A 433 -2.06 -21.57 -8.13
CA ASP A 433 -2.58 -22.75 -7.43
C ASP A 433 -3.41 -22.43 -6.18
N GLY A 434 -3.75 -21.15 -5.98
CA GLY A 434 -4.62 -20.66 -4.91
C GLY A 434 -3.91 -20.37 -3.59
N ARG A 435 -2.61 -20.64 -3.46
CA ARG A 435 -1.86 -20.37 -2.22
C ARG A 435 -1.87 -18.88 -1.87
N ILE A 436 -1.84 -18.62 -0.57
CA ILE A 436 -1.74 -17.27 0.00
C ILE A 436 -0.35 -16.72 -0.25
N LYS A 437 -0.30 -15.56 -0.91
CA LYS A 437 0.86 -14.67 -1.02
C LYS A 437 0.34 -13.22 -0.99
N PRO A 438 1.08 -12.24 -0.45
CA PRO A 438 2.31 -12.41 0.33
C PRO A 438 2.06 -13.28 1.59
N ASP A 439 3.13 -13.80 2.20
CA ASP A 439 2.98 -14.57 3.45
C ASP A 439 2.68 -13.61 4.62
N VAL A 440 3.36 -12.47 4.66
CA VAL A 440 3.18 -11.43 5.67
C VAL A 440 3.49 -10.06 5.04
N VAL A 441 3.12 -8.99 5.73
CA VAL A 441 3.45 -7.63 5.31
C VAL A 441 4.34 -6.92 6.33
N ALA A 442 5.05 -5.91 5.86
CA ALA A 442 5.82 -5.00 6.69
C ALA A 442 5.79 -3.59 6.12
N PRO A 443 6.17 -2.57 6.90
CA PRO A 443 6.23 -1.21 6.40
C PRO A 443 7.28 -1.09 5.28
N GLY A 444 6.80 -0.79 4.07
CA GLY A 444 7.60 -0.58 2.87
C GLY A 444 7.45 0.82 2.27
N CYS A 445 6.60 1.67 2.84
CA CYS A 445 6.43 3.07 2.46
C CYS A 445 5.87 3.86 3.67
N GLU A 446 5.60 5.15 3.47
CA GLU A 446 4.80 5.96 4.38
C GLU A 446 3.76 6.75 3.58
N SER A 447 2.53 6.88 4.08
CA SER A 447 1.51 7.66 3.40
C SER A 447 1.94 9.13 3.33
N GLY A 448 2.31 9.60 2.13
CA GLY A 448 2.88 10.94 1.89
C GLY A 448 4.41 11.04 2.04
N GLY A 449 5.13 9.92 2.12
CA GLY A 449 6.58 9.84 2.28
C GLY A 449 7.17 8.53 1.74
N GLY A 450 8.20 8.01 2.41
CA GLY A 450 8.83 6.72 2.09
C GLY A 450 9.89 6.34 3.12
N ILE A 451 10.24 5.07 3.21
CA ILE A 451 11.19 4.57 4.22
C ILE A 451 12.55 5.23 4.03
N LYS A 452 13.09 5.84 5.09
CA LYS A 452 14.38 6.54 5.04
C LYS A 452 15.53 5.58 5.36
N SER A 453 16.51 5.44 4.49
CA SER A 453 17.65 4.54 4.73
C SER A 453 18.90 5.02 3.98
N THR A 454 20.00 4.29 4.09
CA THR A 454 21.31 4.66 3.56
C THR A 454 21.32 4.77 2.05
N PHE A 455 21.95 5.81 1.52
CA PHE A 455 22.25 6.01 0.11
C PHE A 455 23.77 6.09 -0.09
N PRO A 456 24.28 5.76 -1.30
CA PRO A 456 25.69 5.86 -1.62
C PRO A 456 26.32 7.22 -1.25
N GLY A 457 27.60 7.17 -0.91
CA GLY A 457 28.35 8.37 -0.52
C GLY A 457 28.08 8.84 0.90
N ASN A 458 27.74 7.92 1.80
CA ASN A 458 27.45 8.21 3.21
C ASN A 458 26.28 9.20 3.41
N THR A 459 25.20 9.03 2.65
CA THR A 459 23.99 9.86 2.73
C THR A 459 22.78 9.01 3.11
N TYR A 460 21.63 9.64 3.31
CA TYR A 460 20.36 8.93 3.48
C TYR A 460 19.31 9.49 2.53
N GLY A 461 18.44 8.62 2.04
CA GLY A 461 17.31 8.97 1.19
C GLY A 461 16.11 8.10 1.45
N THR A 462 15.03 8.35 0.72
CA THR A 462 13.73 7.72 0.94
C THR A 462 13.29 6.95 -0.28
N TYR A 463 12.83 5.71 -0.08
CA TYR A 463 12.19 4.89 -1.10
C TYR A 463 10.90 4.26 -0.59
N CYS A 464 10.05 3.87 -1.53
CA CYS A 464 8.84 3.09 -1.28
C CYS A 464 8.86 1.86 -2.16
N GLY A 465 8.48 0.73 -1.58
CA GLY A 465 8.38 -0.53 -2.30
C GLY A 465 8.24 -1.72 -1.36
N THR A 466 7.77 -2.85 -1.88
CA THR A 466 7.97 -4.16 -1.26
C THR A 466 9.46 -4.48 -1.10
N SER A 467 10.32 -3.84 -1.92
CA SER A 467 11.77 -3.80 -1.76
C SER A 467 12.27 -3.18 -0.44
N MET A 468 11.46 -2.40 0.27
CA MET A 468 11.79 -1.88 1.62
C MET A 468 11.15 -2.72 2.73
N ALA A 469 10.00 -3.35 2.46
CA ALA A 469 9.40 -4.32 3.37
C ALA A 469 10.26 -5.60 3.47
N ALA A 470 10.82 -6.06 2.34
CA ALA A 470 11.67 -7.24 2.27
C ALA A 470 12.89 -7.21 3.21
N PRO A 471 13.76 -6.18 3.18
CA PRO A 471 14.88 -6.04 4.10
C PRO A 471 14.46 -5.79 5.54
N ALA A 472 13.30 -5.16 5.78
CA ALA A 472 12.77 -5.01 7.13
C ALA A 472 12.52 -6.38 7.78
N VAL A 473 11.79 -7.27 7.10
CA VAL A 473 11.53 -8.63 7.64
C VAL A 473 12.78 -9.50 7.63
N SER A 474 13.70 -9.30 6.68
CA SER A 474 14.98 -10.02 6.65
C SER A 474 15.84 -9.70 7.87
N GLY A 475 15.93 -8.42 8.25
CA GLY A 475 16.62 -8.04 9.47
C GLY A 475 15.89 -8.53 10.73
N ILE A 476 14.55 -8.46 10.78
CA ILE A 476 13.76 -9.07 11.87
C ILE A 476 14.05 -10.57 12.00
N SER A 477 14.09 -11.29 10.87
CA SER A 477 14.44 -12.71 10.82
C SER A 477 15.84 -12.97 11.36
N GLY A 478 16.81 -12.10 11.07
CA GLY A 478 18.14 -12.14 11.69
C GLY A 478 18.11 -11.97 13.21
N LEU A 479 17.28 -11.07 13.74
CA LEU A 479 17.08 -10.96 15.19
C LEU A 479 16.50 -12.25 15.79
N LEU A 480 15.51 -12.87 15.12
CA LEU A 480 14.90 -14.11 15.57
C LEU A 480 15.87 -15.29 15.52
N ILE A 481 16.74 -15.37 14.52
CA ILE A 481 17.83 -16.36 14.45
C ILE A 481 18.77 -16.18 15.63
N GLN A 482 19.19 -14.95 15.94
CA GLN A 482 20.02 -14.67 17.12
C GLN A 482 19.32 -15.10 18.42
N GLN A 483 18.03 -14.76 18.59
CA GLN A 483 17.24 -15.14 19.77
C GLN A 483 17.11 -16.66 19.88
N TYR A 484 16.84 -17.35 18.77
CA TYR A 484 16.73 -18.81 18.73
C TYR A 484 18.07 -19.46 19.13
N ARG A 485 19.19 -19.04 18.54
CA ARG A 485 20.54 -19.51 18.91
C ARG A 485 20.79 -19.38 20.42
N SER A 486 20.40 -18.25 21.03
CA SER A 486 20.58 -18.03 22.48
C SER A 486 19.78 -19.01 23.36
N ILE A 487 18.65 -19.53 22.87
CA ILE A 487 17.73 -20.39 23.62
C ILE A 487 17.98 -21.89 23.36
N TYR A 488 18.41 -22.22 22.14
CA TYR A 488 18.56 -23.58 21.62
C TYR A 488 20.03 -23.96 21.39
N GLY A 489 20.94 -23.45 22.23
CA GLY A 489 22.32 -23.94 22.31
C GLY A 489 23.19 -23.61 21.10
N GLY A 490 22.92 -22.50 20.43
CA GLY A 490 23.65 -22.03 19.25
C GLY A 490 23.22 -22.67 17.92
N ALA A 491 22.19 -23.52 17.93
CA ALA A 491 21.62 -24.08 16.70
C ALA A 491 20.85 -23.04 15.89
N ASP A 492 20.79 -23.22 14.58
CA ASP A 492 19.99 -22.39 13.68
C ASP A 492 18.55 -22.91 13.62
N PRO A 493 17.54 -22.03 13.56
CA PRO A 493 16.18 -22.45 13.28
C PRO A 493 16.06 -22.97 11.85
N TRP A 494 15.10 -23.85 11.59
CA TRP A 494 14.71 -24.20 10.22
C TRP A 494 14.03 -23.00 9.56
N PRO A 495 14.07 -22.87 8.22
CA PRO A 495 13.40 -21.78 7.51
C PRO A 495 11.89 -21.72 7.81
N SER A 496 11.21 -22.86 7.78
CA SER A 496 9.82 -23.04 8.24
C SER A 496 9.56 -22.53 9.65
N THR A 497 10.54 -22.60 10.57
CA THR A 497 10.38 -22.08 11.94
C THR A 497 10.40 -20.55 11.97
N VAL A 498 11.28 -19.92 11.21
CA VAL A 498 11.29 -18.46 11.09
C VAL A 498 10.00 -17.98 10.43
N LYS A 499 9.59 -18.63 9.33
CA LYS A 499 8.31 -18.35 8.65
C LYS A 499 7.11 -18.54 9.59
N ALA A 500 7.08 -19.64 10.37
CA ALA A 500 6.03 -19.89 11.35
C ALA A 500 5.96 -18.82 12.43
N LEU A 501 7.10 -18.36 12.97
CA LEU A 501 7.11 -17.29 13.98
C LEU A 501 6.50 -16.00 13.41
N LEU A 502 6.94 -15.59 12.22
CA LEU A 502 6.44 -14.37 11.58
C LEU A 502 4.92 -14.45 11.31
N ILE A 503 4.44 -15.57 10.76
CA ILE A 503 3.01 -15.83 10.50
C ILE A 503 2.19 -15.92 11.80
N HIS A 504 2.72 -16.65 12.78
CA HIS A 504 2.00 -16.93 14.03
C HIS A 504 1.80 -15.67 14.86
N THR A 505 2.76 -14.76 14.85
CA THR A 505 2.71 -13.55 15.67
C THR A 505 2.41 -12.28 14.89
N ALA A 506 2.13 -12.40 13.59
CA ALA A 506 1.67 -11.28 12.79
C ALA A 506 0.39 -10.67 13.38
N VAL A 507 0.36 -9.33 13.36
CA VAL A 507 -0.82 -8.53 13.69
C VAL A 507 -1.75 -8.59 12.49
N ASP A 508 -2.89 -9.24 12.71
CA ASP A 508 -3.98 -9.29 11.76
C ASP A 508 -4.46 -7.87 11.42
N LEU A 509 -4.47 -7.54 10.12
CA LEU A 509 -4.92 -6.23 9.65
C LEU A 509 -6.37 -6.39 9.21
N ASP A 510 -7.27 -5.95 10.07
CA ASP A 510 -8.73 -5.96 9.87
C ASP A 510 -9.23 -4.51 9.99
N ASP A 511 -9.79 -3.99 8.90
CA ASP A 511 -10.38 -2.66 8.88
C ASP A 511 -11.65 -2.61 8.01
N ALA A 512 -12.19 -1.40 7.78
CA ALA A 512 -13.42 -1.24 7.01
C ALA A 512 -13.23 -1.36 5.47
N THR A 513 -12.04 -1.75 5.00
CA THR A 513 -11.79 -1.99 3.58
C THR A 513 -12.32 -3.35 3.15
N SER A 514 -12.31 -3.61 1.84
CA SER A 514 -12.77 -4.86 1.25
C SER A 514 -11.64 -5.85 0.97
N TYR A 515 -10.48 -5.65 1.59
CA TYR A 515 -9.27 -6.45 1.33
C TYR A 515 -8.46 -6.74 2.58
N TYR A 516 -8.69 -6.01 3.68
CA TYR A 516 -8.29 -6.39 5.02
C TYR A 516 -9.49 -7.02 5.71
N ASN A 517 -9.52 -8.35 5.72
CA ASN A 517 -10.56 -9.13 6.36
C ASN A 517 -10.02 -9.71 7.67
N PRO A 518 -10.88 -10.00 8.66
CA PRO A 518 -10.44 -10.77 9.81
C PRO A 518 -9.77 -12.08 9.37
N GLY A 519 -8.60 -12.37 9.93
CA GLY A 519 -7.77 -13.54 9.61
C GLY A 519 -6.98 -13.40 8.30
N PRO A 520 -6.41 -14.52 7.80
CA PRO A 520 -5.57 -14.45 6.61
C PRO A 520 -6.35 -13.94 5.39
N ASP A 521 -5.69 -13.15 4.55
CA ASP A 521 -6.25 -12.62 3.30
C ASP A 521 -5.14 -12.53 2.22
N TYR A 522 -5.51 -12.27 0.97
CA TYR A 522 -4.55 -12.21 -0.15
C TYR A 522 -3.80 -10.88 -0.27
N ALA A 523 -4.20 -9.84 0.47
CA ALA A 523 -3.55 -8.53 0.49
C ALA A 523 -2.45 -8.45 1.56
N SER A 524 -2.77 -8.84 2.79
CA SER A 524 -1.91 -8.78 3.99
C SER A 524 -1.25 -10.12 4.33
N GLY A 525 -1.67 -11.22 3.67
CA GLY A 525 -1.22 -12.56 4.02
C GLY A 525 -1.76 -12.94 5.39
N TYR A 526 -0.87 -13.26 6.32
CA TYR A 526 -1.22 -13.49 7.73
C TYR A 526 -1.12 -12.23 8.60
N GLY A 527 -0.91 -11.06 7.99
CA GLY A 527 -0.85 -9.76 8.66
C GLY A 527 0.56 -9.16 8.75
N ARG A 528 0.68 -8.07 9.52
CA ARG A 528 1.94 -7.33 9.68
C ARG A 528 2.85 -8.00 10.71
N VAL A 529 4.11 -8.19 10.37
CA VAL A 529 5.10 -8.78 11.29
C VAL A 529 5.24 -7.99 12.61
N ASP A 530 5.47 -8.73 13.70
CA ASP A 530 5.76 -8.20 15.03
C ASP A 530 6.97 -8.92 15.62
N ALA A 531 8.11 -8.24 15.66
CA ALA A 531 9.37 -8.80 16.12
C ALA A 531 9.34 -9.16 17.61
N GLN A 532 8.63 -8.36 18.43
CA GLN A 532 8.54 -8.61 19.86
C GLN A 532 7.69 -9.83 20.16
N ALA A 533 6.50 -9.92 19.56
CA ALA A 533 5.63 -11.07 19.77
C ALA A 533 6.32 -12.39 19.32
N ALA A 534 7.05 -12.36 18.20
CA ALA A 534 7.85 -13.51 17.75
C ALA A 534 8.98 -13.88 18.74
N ALA A 535 9.70 -12.88 19.27
CA ALA A 535 10.74 -13.10 20.26
C ALA A 535 10.17 -13.62 21.60
N ASP A 536 8.97 -13.19 21.99
CA ASP A 536 8.26 -13.69 23.18
C ASP A 536 7.91 -15.17 23.05
N VAL A 537 7.40 -15.62 21.90
CA VAL A 537 7.14 -17.04 21.62
C VAL A 537 8.42 -17.87 21.76
N LEU A 538 9.55 -17.39 21.21
CA LEU A 538 10.85 -18.04 21.36
C LEU A 538 11.24 -18.17 22.83
N ARG A 539 11.15 -17.08 23.60
CA ARG A 539 11.51 -17.05 25.04
C ARG A 539 10.62 -17.93 25.90
N ALA A 540 9.34 -18.03 25.57
CA ALA A 540 8.40 -18.95 26.20
C ALA A 540 8.68 -20.42 25.86
N ARG A 541 9.45 -20.68 24.78
CA ARG A 541 9.68 -22.00 24.19
C ARG A 541 8.37 -22.63 23.67
N ASP A 542 7.44 -21.79 23.23
CA ASP A 542 6.14 -22.19 22.69
C ASP A 542 6.24 -22.50 21.18
N LEU A 543 7.24 -23.30 20.82
CA LEU A 543 7.47 -23.75 19.44
C LEU A 543 7.89 -25.21 19.42
N ARG A 544 7.63 -25.87 18.30
CA ARG A 544 8.08 -27.23 18.06
C ARG A 544 8.56 -27.43 16.62
N GLN A 545 9.73 -28.06 16.47
CA GLN A 545 10.23 -28.59 15.21
C GLN A 545 10.13 -30.11 15.28
N ASP A 546 9.51 -30.72 14.27
CA ASP A 546 9.35 -32.17 14.19
C ASP A 546 9.23 -32.61 12.72
N SER A 547 9.18 -33.92 12.48
CA SER A 547 8.98 -34.50 11.14
C SER A 547 7.99 -35.66 11.19
N VAL A 548 7.04 -35.68 10.26
CA VAL A 548 6.03 -36.73 10.15
C VAL A 548 6.21 -37.53 8.87
N SER A 549 6.00 -38.84 8.94
CA SER A 549 6.03 -39.73 7.76
C SER A 549 4.68 -39.80 7.06
N ASN A 550 4.66 -40.11 5.76
CA ASN A 550 3.41 -40.27 5.01
C ASN A 550 2.45 -41.27 5.69
N GLY A 551 1.19 -40.84 5.88
CA GLY A 551 0.15 -41.60 6.55
C GLY A 551 0.28 -41.71 8.08
N ALA A 552 1.29 -41.08 8.68
CA ALA A 552 1.42 -40.98 10.13
C ALA A 552 0.73 -39.71 10.67
N THR A 553 0.48 -39.68 11.98
CA THR A 553 -0.08 -38.54 12.68
C THR A 553 0.69 -38.32 13.97
N ASP A 554 1.25 -37.13 14.14
CA ASP A 554 1.84 -36.72 15.40
C ASP A 554 0.82 -35.91 16.20
N THR A 555 0.69 -36.23 17.49
CA THR A 555 -0.27 -35.57 18.39
C THR A 555 0.47 -34.83 19.50
N TYR A 556 0.16 -33.56 19.65
CA TYR A 556 0.70 -32.70 20.70
C TYR A 556 -0.41 -32.21 21.62
N THR A 557 -0.12 -32.15 22.92
CA THR A 557 -1.05 -31.61 23.91
C THR A 557 -0.57 -30.23 24.33
N ILE A 558 -1.41 -29.22 24.13
CA ILE A 558 -1.22 -27.87 24.62
C ILE A 558 -2.08 -27.66 25.88
N THR A 559 -1.48 -27.08 26.93
CA THR A 559 -2.23 -26.70 28.13
C THR A 559 -2.75 -25.28 27.94
N VAL A 560 -4.06 -25.11 27.83
CA VAL A 560 -4.69 -23.79 27.72
C VAL A 560 -4.96 -23.24 29.13
N PRO A 561 -4.34 -22.13 29.55
CA PRO A 561 -4.58 -21.56 30.88
C PRO A 561 -6.04 -21.15 31.08
N ALA A 562 -6.55 -21.28 32.30
CA ALA A 562 -7.89 -20.83 32.64
C ALA A 562 -8.04 -19.32 32.36
N GLY A 563 -9.04 -18.95 31.57
CA GLY A 563 -9.30 -17.56 31.18
C GLY A 563 -8.54 -17.07 29.94
N ALA A 564 -7.83 -17.95 29.21
CA ALA A 564 -7.30 -17.59 27.90
C ALA A 564 -8.43 -17.17 26.94
N ALA A 565 -8.26 -16.02 26.29
CA ALA A 565 -9.27 -15.46 25.37
C ALA A 565 -9.33 -16.21 24.04
N SER A 566 -8.19 -16.74 23.57
CA SER A 566 -8.06 -17.51 22.34
C SER A 566 -6.86 -18.45 22.41
N VAL A 567 -6.83 -19.42 21.48
CA VAL A 567 -5.70 -20.31 21.22
C VAL A 567 -5.40 -20.23 19.74
N LYS A 568 -4.15 -19.90 19.38
CA LYS A 568 -3.67 -19.92 17.99
C LYS A 568 -2.70 -21.09 17.84
N VAL A 569 -2.81 -21.84 16.75
CA VAL A 569 -1.87 -22.89 16.37
C VAL A 569 -1.54 -22.69 14.90
N THR A 570 -0.27 -22.76 14.54
CA THR A 570 0.21 -22.53 13.18
C THR A 570 1.13 -23.68 12.79
N LEU A 571 0.90 -24.26 11.62
CA LEU A 571 1.75 -25.30 11.03
C LEU A 571 2.39 -24.73 9.76
N VAL A 572 3.72 -24.86 9.66
CA VAL A 572 4.50 -24.51 8.47
C VAL A 572 5.55 -25.60 8.29
N TRP A 573 5.81 -26.00 7.05
CA TRP A 573 6.81 -27.02 6.72
C TRP A 573 7.67 -26.58 5.54
N ASP A 574 8.91 -27.09 5.50
CA ASP A 574 9.80 -26.95 4.33
C ASP A 574 9.42 -28.04 3.32
N ASP A 575 8.63 -27.71 2.29
CA ASP A 575 8.12 -28.67 1.30
C ASP A 575 9.18 -28.93 0.21
N PRO A 576 9.43 -30.17 -0.25
CA PRO A 576 10.27 -30.38 -1.42
C PRO A 576 9.77 -29.60 -2.63
N ALA A 577 10.69 -29.18 -3.50
CA ALA A 577 10.34 -28.47 -4.72
C ALA A 577 9.35 -29.29 -5.57
N GLY A 578 8.30 -28.61 -6.05
CA GLY A 578 7.37 -29.17 -7.02
C GLY A 578 8.02 -29.26 -8.39
N ALA A 579 7.39 -30.00 -9.32
CA ALA A 579 7.76 -29.87 -10.72
C ALA A 579 7.27 -28.51 -11.24
N VAL A 580 8.06 -27.84 -12.09
CA VAL A 580 7.70 -26.53 -12.68
C VAL A 580 6.35 -26.53 -13.41
N ASN A 581 5.91 -27.68 -13.90
CA ASN A 581 4.63 -27.86 -14.58
C ASN A 581 3.52 -28.46 -13.69
N ALA A 582 3.69 -28.41 -12.36
CA ALA A 582 2.69 -28.88 -11.40
C ALA A 582 1.76 -27.73 -11.00
N ASN A 583 0.45 -27.98 -11.04
CA ASN A 583 -0.57 -27.12 -10.44
C ASN A 583 -1.64 -28.05 -9.80
N PRO A 584 -1.75 -28.12 -8.47
CA PRO A 584 -1.04 -27.30 -7.48
C PRO A 584 0.45 -27.72 -7.31
N ALA A 585 1.30 -26.77 -6.90
CA ALA A 585 2.75 -26.99 -6.72
C ALA A 585 3.16 -27.74 -5.43
N PRO A 586 2.41 -27.67 -4.30
CA PRO A 586 2.69 -28.46 -3.10
C PRO A 586 2.86 -29.96 -3.36
N VAL A 587 3.86 -30.57 -2.73
CA VAL A 587 4.20 -32.00 -2.87
C VAL A 587 3.68 -32.79 -1.68
N ASN A 588 4.00 -32.36 -0.46
CA ASN A 588 3.45 -32.96 0.75
C ASN A 588 2.27 -32.13 1.26
N ASP A 589 1.19 -32.85 1.58
CA ASP A 589 -0.03 -32.29 2.16
C ASP A 589 -0.09 -32.65 3.64
N LEU A 590 0.07 -31.64 4.50
CA LEU A 590 0.06 -31.79 5.96
C LEU A 590 -1.17 -31.09 6.53
N ASP A 591 -2.04 -31.87 7.18
CA ASP A 591 -3.23 -31.34 7.83
C ASP A 591 -2.99 -31.01 9.31
N LEU A 592 -3.44 -29.82 9.72
CA LEU A 592 -3.53 -29.42 11.12
C LEU A 592 -4.96 -29.63 11.60
N THR A 593 -5.13 -30.32 12.74
CA THR A 593 -6.42 -30.41 13.44
C THR A 593 -6.25 -30.05 14.90
N LEU A 594 -7.09 -29.16 15.44
CA LEU A 594 -7.12 -28.85 16.87
C LEU A 594 -8.36 -29.46 17.50
N VAL A 595 -8.17 -30.35 18.48
CA VAL A 595 -9.24 -31.09 19.15
C VAL A 595 -9.42 -30.58 20.58
N GLU A 596 -10.65 -30.24 20.95
CA GLU A 596 -10.98 -29.81 22.32
C GLU A 596 -10.76 -30.91 23.36
N PRO A 597 -10.61 -30.56 24.66
CA PRO A 597 -10.57 -31.55 25.73
C PRO A 597 -11.74 -32.54 25.62
N TYR A 598 -11.45 -33.84 25.73
CA TYR A 598 -12.42 -34.95 25.60
C TYR A 598 -12.96 -35.23 24.19
N GLY A 599 -12.47 -34.55 23.15
CA GLY A 599 -12.70 -34.94 21.75
C GLY A 599 -14.05 -34.52 21.15
N PHE A 600 -14.77 -33.59 21.76
CA PHE A 600 -16.12 -33.23 21.34
C PHE A 600 -16.18 -32.34 20.09
N THR A 601 -15.15 -31.52 19.85
CA THR A 601 -15.08 -30.59 18.73
C THR A 601 -13.70 -30.66 18.08
N THR A 602 -13.68 -30.69 16.74
CA THR A 602 -12.46 -30.56 15.94
C THR A 602 -12.52 -29.24 15.17
N HIS A 603 -11.46 -28.45 15.29
CA HIS A 603 -11.27 -27.19 14.57
C HIS A 603 -10.28 -27.41 13.43
N LEU A 604 -10.60 -26.88 12.25
CA LEU A 604 -9.75 -26.92 11.06
C LEU A 604 -9.20 -25.52 10.75
N PRO A 605 -8.02 -25.41 10.09
CA PRO A 605 -7.48 -24.15 9.61
C PRO A 605 -8.44 -23.47 8.62
N TRP A 606 -8.33 -22.16 8.53
CA TRP A 606 -9.05 -21.40 7.50
C TRP A 606 -8.39 -21.62 6.14
N VAL A 607 -9.22 -21.73 5.12
CA VAL A 607 -8.79 -21.86 3.72
C VAL A 607 -9.52 -20.77 2.94
N LEU A 608 -8.76 -19.97 2.19
CA LEU A 608 -9.32 -18.93 1.33
C LEU A 608 -9.89 -19.53 0.04
N ASP A 609 -10.89 -18.86 -0.52
CA ASP A 609 -11.44 -19.20 -1.83
C ASP A 609 -10.71 -18.37 -2.91
N PRO A 610 -9.79 -18.96 -3.69
CA PRO A 610 -9.07 -18.21 -4.72
C PRO A 610 -9.98 -17.71 -5.85
N ALA A 611 -11.18 -18.26 -6.02
CA ALA A 611 -12.15 -17.76 -6.99
C ALA A 611 -12.89 -16.50 -6.49
N ASN A 612 -12.85 -16.23 -5.18
CA ASN A 612 -13.41 -15.04 -4.54
C ASN A 612 -12.36 -14.41 -3.61
N PRO A 613 -11.30 -13.79 -4.17
CA PRO A 613 -10.12 -13.40 -3.42
C PRO A 613 -10.30 -12.16 -2.52
N SER A 614 -11.49 -11.54 -2.54
CA SER A 614 -11.82 -10.35 -1.76
C SER A 614 -12.31 -10.64 -0.36
#